data_AF-A0A931PY90-F1
#
_entry.id   AF-A0A931PY90-F1
#
_cell.length_a   1.000
_cell.length_b   1.000
_cell.length_c   1.000
_cell.angle_alpha   90.00
_cell.angle_beta   90.00
_cell.angle_gamma   90.00
#
_symmetry.space_group_name_H-M   'P 1'
#
loop_
_entity.id
_entity.type
_entity.pdbx_description
1 polymer ?
#
loop_
_entity_poly.entity_id
_entity_poly.type
_entity_poly.pdbx_seq_one_letter_code
_entity_poly.pdbx_strand_id
1 'polypeptide(L)'
;MNAAFINNIFNVAPHTFPDMAVEVFHFQYRENELYRKFVKQLGLRKEDITSFEKIPFLPISFFKTHAIKTTSFESELVFASSGTTQTINSFH
;
A
#
# COMPACT_ATOMS: atom_id res chain seq x y z
N MET A 1 -4.01 6.81 -13.61
CA MET A 1 -4.48 7.61 -12.46
C MET A 1 -4.80 9.02 -12.98
N ASN A 2 -5.87 9.68 -12.54
CA ASN A 2 -6.19 11.03 -13.05
C ASN A 2 -5.49 12.13 -12.23
N ALA A 3 -5.32 13.31 -12.82
CA ALA A 3 -4.59 14.42 -12.20
C ALA A 3 -5.28 14.97 -10.93
N ALA A 4 -6.62 14.96 -10.89
CA ALA A 4 -7.39 15.43 -9.75
C ALA A 4 -7.12 14.59 -8.49
N PHE A 5 -7.09 13.26 -8.62
CA PHE A 5 -6.81 12.35 -7.51
C PHE A 5 -5.40 12.57 -6.94
N ILE A 6 -4.39 12.72 -7.81
CA ILE A 6 -3.01 13.01 -7.40
C ILE A 6 -2.95 14.33 -6.62
N ASN A 7 -3.60 15.37 -7.15
CA ASN A 7 -3.65 16.66 -6.47
C ASN A 7 -4.32 16.55 -5.10
N ASN A 8 -5.38 15.75 -4.96
CA ASN A 8 -6.05 15.56 -3.67
C ASN A 8 -5.13 14.89 -2.64
N ILE A 9 -4.32 13.90 -3.04
CA ILE A 9 -3.34 13.25 -2.16
C ILE A 9 -2.34 14.28 -1.61
N PHE A 10 -1.79 15.13 -2.48
CA PHE A 10 -0.78 16.12 -2.08
C PHE A 10 -1.34 17.33 -1.34
N ASN A 11 -2.65 17.56 -1.38
CA ASN A 11 -3.33 18.66 -0.68
C ASN A 11 -4.18 18.16 0.50
N VAL A 12 -3.91 16.95 1.01
CA VAL A 12 -4.66 16.39 2.13
C VAL A 12 -4.48 17.26 3.39
N ALA A 13 -5.57 17.46 4.12
CA ALA A 13 -5.61 18.16 5.40
C ALA A 13 -6.09 17.19 6.49
N PRO A 14 -5.87 17.46 7.79
CA PRO A 14 -6.26 16.53 8.85
C PRO A 14 -7.74 16.10 8.81
N HIS A 15 -8.64 16.99 8.39
CA HIS A 15 -10.07 16.71 8.29
C HIS A 15 -10.47 15.94 7.02
N THR A 16 -9.66 15.96 5.96
CA THR A 16 -9.90 15.19 4.71
C THR A 16 -9.11 13.89 4.65
N PHE A 17 -8.16 13.71 5.56
CA PHE A 17 -7.31 12.51 5.62
C PHE A 17 -8.09 11.19 5.71
N PRO A 18 -9.12 11.04 6.57
CA PRO A 18 -9.86 9.78 6.67
C PRO A 18 -10.43 9.30 5.34
N ASP A 19 -11.10 10.21 4.61
CA ASP A 19 -11.71 9.90 3.31
C ASP A 19 -10.64 9.61 2.26
N MET A 20 -9.56 10.41 2.25
CA MET A 20 -8.45 10.22 1.32
C MET A 20 -7.75 8.88 1.55
N ALA A 21 -7.57 8.45 2.80
CA ALA A 21 -6.97 7.17 3.14
C ALA A 21 -7.81 5.98 2.63
N VAL A 22 -9.14 6.04 2.76
CA VAL A 22 -10.05 5.02 2.22
C VAL A 22 -10.00 4.99 0.69
N GLU A 23 -9.95 6.15 0.02
CA GLU A 23 -9.83 6.21 -1.43
C GLU A 23 -8.50 5.63 -1.92
N VAL A 24 -7.39 5.94 -1.23
CA VAL A 24 -6.08 5.34 -1.50
C VAL A 24 -6.11 3.84 -1.25
N PHE A 25 -6.77 3.36 -0.19
CA PHE A 25 -6.96 1.93 0.04
C PHE A 25 -7.65 1.25 -1.15
N HIS A 26 -8.73 1.83 -1.68
CA HIS A 26 -9.42 1.26 -2.84
C HIS A 26 -8.55 1.25 -4.10
N PHE A 27 -7.73 2.29 -4.30
CA PHE A 27 -6.73 2.31 -5.36
C PHE A 27 -5.71 1.18 -5.19
N GLN A 28 -5.12 1.03 -3.98
CA GLN A 28 -4.15 -0.02 -3.66
C GLN A 28 -4.77 -1.41 -3.82
N TYR A 29 -5.97 -1.65 -3.31
CA TYR A 29 -6.68 -2.92 -3.46
C TYR A 29 -6.93 -3.27 -4.93
N ARG A 30 -7.18 -2.27 -5.80
CA ARG A 30 -7.41 -2.50 -7.22
C ARG A 30 -6.11 -2.81 -7.97
N GLU A 31 -5.07 -2.00 -7.75
CA GLU A 31 -3.87 -1.97 -8.59
C GLU A 31 -2.65 -2.72 -8.01
N ASN A 32 -2.67 -3.08 -6.72
CA ASN A 32 -1.62 -3.87 -6.08
C ASN A 32 -2.13 -5.30 -5.85
N GLU A 33 -1.72 -6.22 -6.73
CA GLU A 33 -2.18 -7.61 -6.70
C GLU A 33 -1.83 -8.32 -5.38
N LEU A 34 -0.63 -8.07 -4.85
CA LEU A 34 -0.16 -8.65 -3.61
C LEU A 34 -1.00 -8.17 -2.43
N TYR A 35 -1.23 -6.87 -2.34
CA TYR A 35 -2.08 -6.30 -1.28
C TYR A 35 -3.51 -6.82 -1.40
N ARG A 36 -4.08 -6.88 -2.61
CA ARG A 36 -5.41 -7.46 -2.85
C ARG A 36 -5.52 -8.91 -2.37
N LYS A 37 -4.52 -9.74 -2.66
CA LYS A 37 -4.48 -11.15 -2.22
C LYS A 37 -4.43 -11.23 -0.70
N PHE A 38 -3.58 -10.42 -0.06
CA PHE A 38 -3.49 -10.33 1.39
C PHE A 38 -4.83 -9.97 2.03
N VAL A 39 -5.49 -8.89 1.57
CA VAL A 39 -6.81 -8.48 2.09
C VAL A 39 -7.85 -9.58 1.93
N LYS A 40 -7.88 -10.27 0.79
CA LYS A 40 -8.78 -11.41 0.56
C LYS A 40 -8.50 -12.59 1.50
N GLN A 41 -7.23 -12.87 1.80
CA GLN A 41 -6.83 -13.95 2.71
C GLN A 41 -7.22 -13.66 4.16
N LEU A 42 -7.33 -12.40 4.55
CA LEU A 42 -7.91 -12.00 5.84
C LEU A 42 -9.43 -12.19 5.91
N GLY A 43 -10.08 -12.59 4.82
CA GLY A 43 -11.54 -12.69 4.73
C GLY A 43 -12.24 -11.33 4.66
N LEU A 44 -11.50 -10.25 4.43
CA LEU A 44 -12.04 -8.89 4.34
C LEU A 44 -12.46 -8.58 2.90
N ARG A 45 -13.60 -7.90 2.75
CA ARG A 45 -14.03 -7.35 1.46
C ARG A 45 -13.68 -5.88 1.42
N LYS A 46 -13.42 -5.35 0.22
CA LYS A 46 -13.06 -3.93 0.06
C LYS A 46 -14.19 -3.01 0.53
N GLU A 47 -15.44 -3.47 0.41
CA GLU A 47 -16.66 -2.73 0.80
C GLU A 47 -16.79 -2.58 2.32
N ASP A 48 -16.13 -3.45 3.10
CA ASP A 48 -16.18 -3.41 4.57
C ASP A 48 -15.24 -2.33 5.15
N ILE A 49 -14.30 -1.82 4.32
CA ILE A 49 -13.31 -0.82 4.69
C ILE A 49 -13.90 0.59 4.46
N THR A 50 -14.76 0.99 5.38
CA THR A 50 -15.49 2.27 5.34
C THR A 50 -14.81 3.39 6.15
N SER A 51 -13.72 3.08 6.85
CA SER A 51 -12.95 4.04 7.64
C SER A 51 -11.46 3.66 7.62
N PHE A 52 -10.58 4.64 7.82
CA PHE A 52 -9.14 4.41 7.68
C PHE A 52 -8.57 3.45 8.72
N GLU A 53 -9.19 3.36 9.91
CA GLU A 53 -8.79 2.46 10.99
C GLU A 53 -9.04 0.99 10.66
N LYS A 54 -9.94 0.71 9.69
CA LYS A 54 -10.21 -0.65 9.22
C LYS A 54 -9.21 -1.12 8.17
N ILE A 55 -8.35 -0.23 7.65
CA ILE A 55 -7.38 -0.59 6.61
C ILE A 55 -6.39 -1.62 7.17
N PRO A 56 -6.30 -2.82 6.57
CA PRO A 56 -5.43 -3.87 7.08
C PRO A 56 -3.95 -3.54 6.82
N PHE A 57 -3.14 -3.67 7.86
CA PHE A 57 -1.70 -3.42 7.79
C PHE A 57 -0.97 -4.57 7.10
N LEU A 58 -0.19 -4.25 6.07
CA LEU A 58 0.63 -5.24 5.37
C LEU A 58 1.85 -5.60 6.25
N PRO A 59 2.14 -6.89 6.50
CA PRO A 59 3.26 -7.27 7.34
C PRO A 59 4.60 -6.81 6.76
N ILE A 60 5.45 -6.22 7.59
CA ILE A 60 6.78 -5.73 7.15
C ILE A 60 7.66 -6.84 6.56
N SER A 61 7.45 -8.10 6.93
CA SER A 61 8.18 -9.25 6.36
C SER A 61 7.93 -9.46 4.87
N PHE A 62 6.84 -8.91 4.30
CA PHE A 62 6.55 -9.03 2.88
C PHE A 62 7.58 -8.26 2.04
N PHE A 63 8.12 -7.15 2.54
CA PHE A 63 9.19 -6.39 1.87
C PHE A 63 10.50 -7.20 1.73
N LYS A 64 10.67 -8.30 2.47
CA LYS A 64 11.83 -9.20 2.36
C LYS A 64 11.66 -10.28 1.29
N THR A 65 10.42 -10.63 0.96
CA THR A 65 10.10 -11.82 0.17
C THR A 65 9.33 -11.52 -1.10
N HIS A 66 8.78 -10.31 -1.22
CA HIS A 66 7.95 -9.91 -2.35
C HIS A 66 8.29 -8.49 -2.80
N ALA A 67 8.18 -8.25 -4.11
CA ALA A 67 8.16 -6.90 -4.66
C ALA A 67 6.76 -6.30 -4.42
N ILE A 68 6.69 -5.29 -3.55
CA ILE A 68 5.43 -4.57 -3.27
C ILE A 68 5.36 -3.38 -4.21
N LYS A 69 4.65 -3.56 -5.34
CA LYS A 69 4.45 -2.53 -6.36
C LYS A 69 2.98 -2.31 -6.62
N THR A 70 2.61 -1.05 -6.82
CA THR A 70 1.24 -0.65 -7.19
C THR A 70 1.28 -0.14 -8.61
N THR A 71 0.51 -0.77 -9.50
CA THR A 71 0.64 -0.65 -10.98
C THR A 71 1.94 -1.21 -11.54
N SER A 72 2.04 -1.24 -12.87
CA SER A 72 3.24 -1.71 -13.59
C SER A 72 4.17 -0.54 -13.87
N PHE A 73 5.37 -0.57 -13.30
CA PHE A 73 6.43 0.38 -13.59
C PHE A 73 7.82 -0.23 -13.30
N GLU A 74 8.82 0.27 -14.01
CA GLU A 74 10.22 -0.01 -13.73
C GLU A 74 10.73 0.93 -12.64
N SER A 75 11.38 0.37 -11.63
CA SER A 75 11.90 1.14 -10.50
C SER A 75 13.17 1.87 -10.92
N GLU A 76 13.21 3.19 -10.79
CA GLU A 76 14.43 3.97 -11.06
C GLU A 76 15.52 3.75 -10.00
N LEU A 77 15.10 3.53 -8.75
CA LEU A 77 15.97 3.29 -7.61
C LEU A 77 15.28 2.32 -6.65
N VAL A 78 16.06 1.46 -5.99
CA VAL A 78 15.58 0.53 -4.96
C VAL A 78 16.43 0.71 -3.72
N PHE A 79 15.78 0.95 -2.58
CA PHE A 79 16.46 1.07 -1.29
C PHE A 79 16.44 -0.27 -0.56
N ALA A 80 17.56 -0.62 0.07
CA ALA A 80 17.68 -1.85 0.86
C ALA A 80 18.03 -1.50 2.32
N SER A 81 17.40 -2.19 3.27
CA SER A 81 17.76 -2.06 4.70
C SER A 81 19.19 -2.55 4.97
N SER A 82 19.91 -1.96 5.93
CA SER A 82 21.21 -2.46 6.38
C SER A 82 21.05 -3.81 7.08
N GLY A 83 21.32 -4.89 6.36
CA GLY A 83 21.29 -6.25 6.91
C GLY A 83 22.36 -6.45 7.96
N THR A 84 21.97 -6.99 9.12
CA THR A 84 22.93 -7.70 9.98
C THR A 84 23.18 -9.08 9.39
N THR A 85 24.37 -9.63 9.60
CA THR A 85 25.03 -10.74 8.88
C THR A 85 24.25 -12.07 8.74
N GLN A 86 23.03 -12.17 9.27
CA GLN A 86 22.15 -13.35 9.22
C GLN A 86 20.71 -13.06 8.73
N THR A 87 20.40 -11.86 8.23
CA THR A 87 19.00 -11.49 7.88
C THR A 87 18.84 -11.14 6.39
N ILE A 88 17.77 -11.63 5.75
CA ILE A 88 17.33 -11.17 4.43
C ILE A 88 16.90 -9.70 4.53
N ASN A 89 17.45 -8.85 3.67
CA ASN A 89 17.15 -7.42 3.60
C ASN A 89 15.73 -7.17 3.10
N SER A 90 15.10 -6.11 3.61
CA SER A 90 13.88 -5.57 3.02
C SER A 90 14.22 -4.65 1.85
N PHE A 91 13.43 -4.72 0.78
CA PHE A 91 13.56 -3.85 -0.40
C PHE A 91 12.36 -2.90 -0.49
N HIS A 92 12.64 -1.64 -0.80
CA HIS A 92 11.67 -0.55 -0.91
C HIS A 92 11.79 0.17 -2.24
#